data_AF-A0A9P5P9I2-F1
#
_entry.id   AF-A0A9P5P9I2-F1
#
_cell.length_a   1.000
_cell.length_b   1.000
_cell.length_c   1.000
_cell.angle_alpha   90.00
_cell.angle_beta   90.00
_cell.angle_gamma   90.00
#
_symmetry.space_group_name_H-M   'P 1'
#
loop_
_entity.id
_entity.type
_entity.pdbx_description
1 polymer ?
#
loop_
_entity_poly.entity_id
_entity_poly.type
_entity_poly.pdbx_seq_one_letter_code
_entity_poly.pdbx_strand_id
1 'polypeptide(L)'
;MATSLSEASVFSVQNAVLAPVISLAACLTMAFFGFYTLLFGISVYFLCTVKNIPRWKSHLAWTISLFLVTAPGSITSISSSLRDLVVLYETMRTQDDVLAFIEFFTENETQTALVGFSYTSIVVANTLVDSLLIHRIYIIWESRLWIIVLPTIASLATNAVGLASDILRTKGFSNTTISANFDLEETGIAISPGFFYTMAGVNLVLTIMLAGRIQWAYMRIRADLGGNGSRGQKYSKTVATVIECGILYPLSLLALATTVKFQDSIAIPVDMLPVVMQMAGIAPTLIIFRTCIGRSITENIVTSSRDACSFHVQRGHTSNAICGSDTRDLSLIELQNMKEVEIDIATVNTA
;
A
#
# COMPACT_ATOMS: atom_id res chain seq x y z
N MET A 1 -17.41 8.15 -46.86
CA MET A 1 -18.37 8.92 -46.04
C MET A 1 -18.45 8.43 -44.60
N ALA A 2 -18.24 7.13 -44.32
CA ALA A 2 -18.03 6.62 -42.95
C ALA A 2 -16.61 6.93 -42.40
N THR A 3 -15.59 6.95 -43.27
CA THR A 3 -14.20 7.27 -42.91
C THR A 3 -14.00 8.74 -42.51
N SER A 4 -14.68 9.67 -43.16
CA SER A 4 -14.62 11.10 -42.85
C SER A 4 -15.28 11.46 -41.51
N LEU A 5 -16.22 10.62 -41.02
CA LEU A 5 -16.86 10.80 -39.71
C LEU A 5 -15.97 10.28 -38.56
N SER A 6 -15.17 9.22 -38.79
CA SER A 6 -14.18 8.78 -37.80
C SER A 6 -13.01 9.76 -37.70
N GLU A 7 -12.50 10.27 -38.82
CA GLU A 7 -11.44 11.30 -38.84
C GLU A 7 -11.86 12.57 -38.09
N ALA A 8 -13.06 13.10 -38.35
CA ALA A 8 -13.58 14.28 -37.66
C ALA A 8 -13.73 14.08 -36.15
N SER A 9 -13.96 12.85 -35.69
CA SER A 9 -14.03 12.50 -34.26
C SER A 9 -12.65 12.39 -33.60
N VAL A 10 -11.63 11.93 -34.34
CA VAL A 10 -10.24 11.84 -33.86
C VAL A 10 -9.61 13.23 -33.71
N PHE A 11 -9.93 14.19 -34.59
CA PHE A 11 -9.37 15.55 -34.56
C PHE A 11 -10.18 16.57 -33.73
N SER A 12 -11.05 16.11 -32.83
CA SER A 12 -11.79 16.98 -31.93
C SER A 12 -10.88 17.78 -30.98
N VAL A 13 -11.29 19.00 -30.61
CA VAL A 13 -10.61 19.85 -29.59
C VAL A 13 -10.37 19.08 -28.29
N GLN A 14 -11.26 18.13 -27.98
CA GLN A 14 -11.14 17.25 -26.82
C GLN A 14 -9.89 16.34 -26.87
N ASN A 15 -9.52 15.83 -28.06
CA ASN A 15 -8.33 15.00 -28.24
C ASN A 15 -7.04 15.84 -28.27
N ALA A 16 -7.11 17.10 -28.71
CA ALA A 16 -5.97 18.02 -28.62
C ALA A 16 -5.61 18.38 -27.17
N VAL A 17 -6.60 18.44 -26.27
CA VAL A 17 -6.42 18.64 -24.83
C VAL A 17 -6.03 17.35 -24.11
N LEU A 18 -6.30 16.18 -24.70
CA LEU A 18 -6.01 14.87 -24.11
C LEU A 18 -4.51 14.61 -23.96
N ALA A 19 -3.71 14.93 -24.99
CA ALA A 19 -2.26 14.71 -24.97
C ALA A 19 -1.53 15.42 -23.80
N PRO A 20 -1.71 16.74 -23.53
CA PRO A 20 -1.07 17.38 -22.39
C PRO A 20 -1.56 16.86 -21.04
N VAL A 21 -2.83 16.44 -20.93
CA VAL A 21 -3.39 15.89 -19.68
C VAL A 21 -2.81 14.52 -19.36
N ILE A 22 -2.73 13.61 -20.35
CA ILE A 22 -2.09 12.30 -20.17
C ILE A 22 -0.60 12.47 -19.85
N SER A 23 0.09 13.41 -20.51
CA SER A 23 1.49 13.72 -20.22
C SER A 23 1.70 14.20 -18.79
N LEU A 24 0.84 15.10 -18.29
CA LEU A 24 0.87 15.56 -16.90
C LEU A 24 0.61 14.40 -15.92
N ALA A 25 -0.35 13.54 -16.21
CA ALA A 25 -0.65 12.36 -15.40
C ALA A 25 0.53 11.37 -15.36
N ALA A 26 1.19 11.12 -16.49
CA ALA A 26 2.38 10.28 -16.57
C ALA A 26 3.54 10.88 -15.76
N CYS A 27 3.74 12.20 -15.84
CA CYS A 27 4.76 12.90 -15.05
C CYS A 27 4.52 12.77 -13.54
N LEU A 28 3.28 13.00 -13.08
CA LEU A 28 2.89 12.82 -11.68
C LEU A 28 3.12 11.38 -11.22
N THR A 29 2.74 10.40 -12.04
CA THR A 29 2.92 8.98 -11.75
C THR A 29 4.39 8.59 -11.60
N MET A 30 5.28 9.14 -12.44
CA MET A 30 6.73 8.95 -12.31
C MET A 30 7.29 9.60 -11.04
N ALA A 31 6.75 10.77 -10.64
CA ALA A 31 7.15 11.42 -9.40
C ALA A 31 6.79 10.58 -8.16
N PHE A 32 5.57 10.02 -8.11
CA PHE A 32 5.17 9.10 -7.05
C PHE A 32 6.03 7.82 -7.04
N PHE A 33 6.45 7.32 -8.21
CA PHE A 33 7.32 6.16 -8.30
C PHE A 33 8.70 6.43 -7.71
N GLY A 34 9.27 7.59 -8.01
CA GLY A 34 10.52 8.07 -7.41
C GLY A 34 10.39 8.22 -5.89
N PHE A 35 9.29 8.82 -5.41
CA PHE A 35 9.00 8.93 -3.98
C PHE A 35 8.93 7.56 -3.29
N TYR A 36 8.22 6.59 -3.89
CA TYR A 36 8.12 5.24 -3.35
C TYR A 36 9.49 4.55 -3.28
N THR A 37 10.31 4.71 -4.32
CA THR A 37 11.67 4.14 -4.36
C THR A 37 12.56 4.68 -3.23
N LEU A 38 12.50 5.99 -2.99
CA LEU A 38 13.23 6.62 -1.87
C LEU A 38 12.69 6.12 -0.52
N LEU A 39 11.38 6.06 -0.36
CA LEU A 39 10.75 5.59 0.86
C LEU A 39 11.11 4.12 1.16
N PHE A 40 11.13 3.27 0.13
CA PHE A 40 11.58 1.89 0.22
C PHE A 40 13.04 1.81 0.69
N GLY A 41 13.94 2.58 0.06
CA GLY A 41 15.34 2.63 0.45
C GLY A 41 15.56 3.04 1.92
N ILE A 42 14.88 4.11 2.35
CA ILE A 42 14.93 4.58 3.75
C ILE A 42 14.35 3.52 4.70
N SER A 43 13.21 2.90 4.34
CA SER A 43 12.56 1.88 5.17
C SER A 43 13.47 0.67 5.35
N VAL A 44 14.10 0.17 4.28
CA VAL A 44 15.06 -0.93 4.33
C VAL A 44 16.30 -0.56 5.13
N TYR A 45 16.85 0.64 4.93
CA TYR A 45 18.00 1.14 5.69
C TYR A 45 17.71 1.14 7.20
N PHE A 46 16.57 1.69 7.61
CA PHE A 46 16.16 1.69 9.01
C PHE A 46 15.91 0.30 9.56
N LEU A 47 15.25 -0.58 8.80
CA LEU A 47 14.94 -1.94 9.24
C LEU A 47 16.20 -2.80 9.42
N CYS A 48 17.24 -2.56 8.60
CA CYS A 48 18.53 -3.22 8.70
C CYS A 48 19.42 -2.65 9.82
N THR A 49 19.31 -1.34 10.07
CA THR A 49 20.12 -0.63 11.07
C THR A 49 19.55 -0.82 12.48
N VAL A 50 18.23 -0.67 12.63
CA VAL A 50 17.50 -0.80 13.89
C VAL A 50 16.98 -2.23 14.00
N LYS A 51 17.89 -3.18 14.27
CA LYS A 51 17.59 -4.62 14.44
C LYS A 51 16.77 -4.94 15.71
N ASN A 52 16.26 -3.92 16.40
CA ASN A 52 15.48 -4.03 17.65
C ASN A 52 14.00 -4.35 17.42
N ILE A 53 13.60 -4.68 16.19
CA ILE A 53 12.23 -5.07 15.84
C ILE A 53 12.15 -6.60 15.89
N PRO A 54 11.37 -7.22 16.81
CA PRO A 54 11.13 -8.65 16.76
C PRO A 54 10.52 -9.01 15.40
N ARG A 55 11.05 -10.07 14.78
CA ARG A 55 10.69 -10.51 13.42
C ARG A 55 10.98 -9.50 12.30
N TRP A 56 11.98 -8.61 12.47
CA TRP A 56 12.40 -7.66 11.41
C TRP A 56 12.64 -8.32 10.05
N LYS A 57 13.12 -9.57 10.01
CA LYS A 57 13.29 -10.34 8.76
C LYS A 57 11.97 -10.57 8.00
N SER A 58 10.87 -10.79 8.72
CA SER A 58 9.55 -10.97 8.11
C SER A 58 9.03 -9.65 7.55
N HIS A 59 9.14 -8.55 8.31
CA HIS A 59 8.79 -7.21 7.80
C HIS A 59 9.63 -6.80 6.59
N LEU A 60 10.92 -7.17 6.59
CA LEU A 60 11.81 -6.94 5.46
C LEU A 60 11.37 -7.75 4.24
N ALA A 61 11.09 -9.05 4.43
CA ALA A 61 10.61 -9.93 3.35
C ALA A 61 9.33 -9.37 2.71
N TRP A 62 8.33 -8.99 3.51
CA TRP A 62 7.11 -8.38 3.00
C TRP A 62 7.35 -7.08 2.23
N THR A 63 8.20 -6.20 2.76
CA THR A 63 8.53 -4.92 2.12
C THR A 63 9.26 -5.12 0.78
N ILE A 64 10.19 -6.06 0.72
CA ILE A 64 10.91 -6.42 -0.50
C ILE A 64 9.97 -7.07 -1.51
N SER A 65 9.14 -8.04 -1.09
CA SER A 65 8.18 -8.70 -1.96
C SER A 65 7.19 -7.71 -2.58
N LEU A 66 6.66 -6.77 -1.78
CA LEU A 66 5.78 -5.72 -2.30
C LEU A 66 6.50 -4.86 -3.34
N PHE A 67 7.71 -4.38 -3.05
CA PHE A 67 8.48 -3.56 -4.00
C PHE A 67 8.80 -4.31 -5.30
N LEU A 68 9.18 -5.59 -5.20
CA LEU A 68 9.50 -6.43 -6.36
C LEU A 68 8.29 -6.69 -7.27
N VAL A 69 7.07 -6.63 -6.74
CA VAL A 69 5.84 -6.79 -7.55
C VAL A 69 5.35 -5.44 -8.07
N THR A 70 5.27 -4.42 -7.20
CA THR A 70 4.67 -3.13 -7.56
C THR A 70 5.58 -2.31 -8.47
N ALA A 71 6.91 -2.39 -8.32
CA ALA A 71 7.80 -1.58 -9.14
C ALA A 71 7.82 -2.00 -10.62
N PRO A 72 8.01 -3.28 -10.98
CA PRO A 72 7.90 -3.72 -12.38
C PRO A 72 6.49 -3.53 -12.95
N GLY A 73 5.44 -3.79 -12.16
CA GLY A 73 4.05 -3.56 -12.56
C GLY A 73 3.78 -2.08 -12.90
N SER A 74 4.31 -1.16 -12.09
CA SER A 74 4.16 0.28 -12.34
C SER A 74 4.97 0.73 -13.56
N ILE A 75 6.21 0.23 -13.73
CA ILE A 75 7.05 0.57 -14.88
C ILE A 75 6.40 0.11 -16.19
N THR A 76 5.85 -1.11 -16.21
CA THR A 76 5.16 -1.64 -17.39
C THR A 76 3.90 -0.84 -17.72
N SER A 77 3.11 -0.47 -16.71
CA SER A 77 1.92 0.36 -16.89
C SER A 77 2.28 1.77 -17.41
N ILE A 78 3.27 2.44 -16.81
CA ILE A 78 3.77 3.73 -17.30
C ILE A 78 4.27 3.60 -18.74
N SER A 79 4.99 2.53 -19.06
CA SER A 79 5.51 2.29 -20.42
C SER A 79 4.39 2.07 -21.43
N SER A 80 3.31 1.38 -21.05
CA SER A 80 2.13 1.22 -21.90
C SER A 80 1.44 2.57 -22.13
N SER A 81 1.21 3.37 -21.08
CA SER A 81 0.56 4.68 -21.22
C SER A 81 1.39 5.67 -22.04
N LEU A 82 2.73 5.60 -21.94
CA LEU A 82 3.63 6.42 -22.76
C LEU A 82 3.59 6.00 -24.24
N ARG A 83 3.49 4.70 -24.53
CA ARG A 83 3.33 4.22 -25.92
C ARG A 83 2.00 4.68 -26.51
N ASP A 84 0.92 4.56 -25.75
CA ASP A 84 -0.40 5.04 -26.15
C ASP A 84 -0.38 6.54 -26.45
N LEU A 85 0.29 7.33 -25.60
CA LEU A 85 0.46 8.77 -25.79
C LEU A 85 1.28 9.12 -27.03
N VAL A 86 2.39 8.41 -27.29
CA VAL A 86 3.24 8.68 -28.46
C VAL A 86 2.48 8.38 -29.75
N VAL A 87 1.76 7.27 -29.81
CA VAL A 87 0.95 6.89 -30.98
C VAL A 87 -0.19 7.89 -31.20
N LEU A 88 -0.87 8.33 -30.13
CA LEU A 88 -1.88 9.39 -30.20
C LEU A 88 -1.29 10.72 -30.66
N TYR A 89 -0.10 11.10 -30.18
CA TYR A 89 0.54 12.34 -30.58
C TYR A 89 0.97 12.34 -32.05
N GLU A 90 1.57 11.24 -32.51
CA GLU A 90 1.99 11.11 -33.91
C GLU A 90 0.79 11.15 -34.86
N THR A 91 -0.30 10.47 -34.53
CA THR A 91 -1.53 10.48 -35.33
C THR A 91 -2.20 11.85 -35.39
N MET A 92 -2.18 12.59 -34.28
CA MET A 92 -2.64 13.99 -34.26
C MET A 92 -1.73 14.91 -35.08
N ARG A 93 -0.44 14.59 -35.19
CA ARG A 93 0.57 15.38 -35.92
C ARG A 93 0.55 15.12 -37.43
N THR A 94 0.44 13.86 -37.85
CA THR A 94 0.54 13.48 -39.28
C THR A 94 -0.78 13.56 -40.03
N GLN A 95 -1.92 13.65 -39.33
CA GLN A 95 -3.28 13.75 -39.86
C GLN A 95 -3.77 12.62 -40.79
N ASP A 96 -2.88 11.77 -41.34
CA ASP A 96 -3.19 10.71 -42.31
C ASP A 96 -3.07 9.27 -41.74
N ASP A 97 -2.42 9.05 -40.59
CA ASP A 97 -2.08 7.70 -40.09
C ASP A 97 -3.15 7.04 -39.17
N VAL A 98 -4.43 7.30 -39.41
CA VAL A 98 -5.53 6.70 -38.61
C VAL A 98 -5.54 5.17 -38.72
N LEU A 99 -5.10 4.61 -39.85
CA LEU A 99 -4.99 3.16 -40.04
C LEU A 99 -3.93 2.53 -39.13
N ALA A 100 -2.78 3.19 -38.97
CA ALA A 100 -1.70 2.73 -38.08
C ALA A 100 -2.10 2.85 -36.60
N PHE A 101 -2.92 3.85 -36.25
CA PHE A 101 -3.54 3.96 -34.93
C PHE A 101 -4.44 2.74 -34.65
N ILE A 102 -5.33 2.41 -35.59
CA ILE A 102 -6.26 1.28 -35.44
C ILE A 102 -5.47 -0.04 -35.35
N GLU A 103 -4.49 -0.28 -36.21
CA GLU A 103 -3.65 -1.50 -36.20
C GLU A 103 -2.92 -1.67 -34.87
N PHE A 104 -2.37 -0.58 -34.31
CA PHE A 104 -1.71 -0.59 -32.99
C PHE A 104 -2.64 -1.05 -31.86
N PHE A 105 -3.88 -0.55 -31.82
CA PHE A 105 -4.87 -0.94 -30.80
C PHE A 105 -5.57 -2.28 -31.08
N THR A 106 -5.41 -2.84 -32.29
CA THR A 106 -6.15 -4.04 -32.72
C THR A 106 -5.29 -5.31 -32.69
N GLU A 107 -3.99 -5.21 -32.99
CA GLU A 107 -3.16 -6.39 -33.26
C GLU A 107 -1.74 -6.31 -32.69
N ASN A 108 -1.54 -5.56 -31.60
CA ASN A 108 -0.21 -5.43 -31.00
C ASN A 108 0.01 -6.38 -29.81
N GLU A 109 0.58 -7.56 -30.10
CA GLU A 109 0.95 -8.56 -29.09
C GLU A 109 1.80 -7.99 -27.94
N THR A 110 2.68 -7.02 -28.24
CA THR A 110 3.57 -6.43 -27.23
C THR A 110 2.81 -5.55 -26.24
N GLN A 111 1.79 -4.82 -26.70
CA GLN A 111 0.97 -3.97 -25.85
C GLN A 111 0.01 -4.82 -25.01
N THR A 112 -0.59 -5.85 -25.61
CA THR A 112 -1.41 -6.83 -24.89
C THR A 112 -0.63 -7.50 -23.76
N ALA A 113 0.62 -7.89 -24.01
CA ALA A 113 1.49 -8.48 -22.99
C ALA A 113 1.83 -7.51 -21.85
N LEU A 114 2.12 -6.24 -22.17
CA LEU A 114 2.42 -5.20 -21.17
C LEU A 114 1.20 -4.91 -20.29
N VAL A 115 0.04 -4.72 -20.90
CA VAL A 115 -1.22 -4.46 -20.20
C VAL A 115 -1.59 -5.64 -19.30
N GLY A 116 -1.58 -6.86 -19.83
CA GLY A 116 -1.86 -8.08 -19.04
C GLY A 116 -0.89 -8.25 -17.87
N PHE A 117 0.41 -8.00 -18.08
CA PHE A 117 1.39 -8.07 -16.99
C PHE A 117 1.14 -7.02 -15.90
N SER A 118 0.82 -5.79 -16.28
CA SER A 118 0.48 -4.74 -15.31
C SER A 118 -0.74 -5.15 -14.48
N TYR A 119 -1.81 -5.61 -15.12
CA TYR A 119 -3.01 -5.97 -14.39
C TYR A 119 -2.84 -7.23 -13.52
N THR A 120 -2.09 -8.23 -13.97
CA THR A 120 -1.74 -9.36 -13.11
C THR A 120 -0.91 -8.87 -11.91
N SER A 121 -0.02 -7.90 -12.10
CA SER A 121 0.81 -7.32 -11.03
C SER A 121 -0.04 -6.63 -9.95
N ILE A 122 -1.13 -5.93 -10.29
CA ILE A 122 -2.00 -5.33 -9.26
C ILE A 122 -2.73 -6.40 -8.45
N VAL A 123 -3.15 -7.51 -9.07
CA VAL A 123 -3.81 -8.61 -8.36
C VAL A 123 -2.85 -9.29 -7.38
N VAL A 124 -1.61 -9.54 -7.81
CA VAL A 124 -0.56 -10.08 -6.94
C VAL A 124 -0.21 -9.10 -5.83
N ALA A 125 -0.08 -7.80 -6.14
CA ALA A 125 0.21 -6.77 -5.15
C ALA A 125 -0.91 -6.70 -4.09
N ASN A 126 -2.18 -6.74 -4.49
CA ASN A 126 -3.29 -6.77 -3.55
C ASN A 126 -3.26 -8.02 -2.67
N THR A 127 -2.99 -9.19 -3.27
CA THR A 127 -2.85 -10.44 -2.50
C THR A 127 -1.77 -10.31 -1.43
N LEU A 128 -0.65 -9.68 -1.74
CA LEU A 128 0.42 -9.40 -0.78
C LEU A 128 0.00 -8.40 0.29
N VAL A 129 -0.72 -7.33 -0.06
CA VAL A 129 -1.23 -6.34 0.90
C VAL A 129 -2.24 -6.97 1.86
N ASP A 130 -3.20 -7.72 1.34
CA ASP A 130 -4.18 -8.45 2.15
C ASP A 130 -3.48 -9.45 3.07
N SER A 131 -2.53 -10.24 2.52
CA SER A 131 -1.76 -11.22 3.30
C SER A 131 -0.95 -10.55 4.41
N LEU A 132 -0.36 -9.39 4.14
CA LEU A 132 0.37 -8.59 5.12
C LEU A 132 -0.59 -8.13 6.22
N LEU A 133 -1.72 -7.49 5.89
CA LEU A 133 -2.71 -7.03 6.87
C LEU A 133 -3.27 -8.18 7.71
N ILE A 134 -3.58 -9.30 7.08
CA ILE A 134 -4.06 -10.52 7.73
C ILE A 134 -3.00 -11.09 8.68
N HIS A 135 -1.75 -11.18 8.24
CA HIS A 135 -0.64 -11.63 9.09
C HIS A 135 -0.48 -10.73 10.32
N ARG A 136 -0.66 -9.41 10.16
CA ARG A 136 -0.63 -8.47 11.30
C ARG A 136 -1.77 -8.72 12.28
N ILE A 137 -3.00 -8.84 11.77
CA ILE A 137 -4.17 -9.14 12.59
C ILE A 137 -4.01 -10.48 13.33
N TYR A 138 -3.46 -11.49 12.66
CA TYR A 138 -3.17 -12.81 13.23
C TYR A 138 -2.28 -12.75 14.45
N ILE A 139 -1.20 -11.96 14.37
CA ILE A 139 -0.27 -11.80 15.49
C ILE A 139 -0.94 -11.04 16.65
N ILE A 140 -1.67 -9.96 16.37
CA ILE A 140 -2.31 -9.14 17.43
C ILE A 140 -3.43 -9.91 18.16
N TRP A 141 -4.10 -10.84 17.49
CA TRP A 141 -5.18 -11.64 18.06
C TRP A 141 -4.71 -12.95 18.71
N GLU A 142 -3.42 -13.07 19.05
CA GLU A 142 -2.85 -14.25 19.73
C GLU A 142 -3.19 -15.56 18.99
N SER A 143 -3.19 -15.54 17.64
CA SER A 143 -3.44 -16.72 16.81
C SER A 143 -4.87 -17.28 16.82
N ARG A 144 -5.90 -16.49 17.18
CA ARG A 144 -7.31 -16.93 17.08
C ARG A 144 -7.81 -16.96 15.64
N LEU A 145 -7.71 -18.13 15.01
CA LEU A 145 -8.02 -18.35 13.58
C LEU A 145 -9.44 -17.92 13.17
N TRP A 146 -10.45 -18.09 14.02
CA TRP A 146 -11.85 -17.83 13.69
C TRP A 146 -12.15 -16.40 13.19
N ILE A 147 -11.38 -15.41 13.64
CA ILE A 147 -11.60 -13.99 13.31
C ILE A 147 -11.03 -13.65 11.93
N ILE A 148 -10.08 -14.45 11.46
CA ILE A 148 -9.30 -14.20 10.24
C ILE A 148 -9.87 -14.99 9.07
N VAL A 149 -10.58 -16.09 9.35
CA VAL A 149 -11.26 -16.92 8.34
C VAL A 149 -12.14 -16.07 7.42
N LEU A 150 -12.95 -15.17 7.98
CA LEU A 150 -13.86 -14.34 7.18
C LEU A 150 -13.09 -13.38 6.25
N PRO A 151 -12.13 -12.55 6.73
CA PRO A 151 -11.31 -11.72 5.85
C PRO A 151 -10.49 -12.52 4.82
N THR A 152 -9.97 -13.71 5.18
CA THR A 152 -9.21 -14.54 4.23
C THR A 152 -10.09 -15.08 3.11
N ILE A 153 -11.32 -15.50 3.41
CA ILE A 153 -12.25 -15.99 2.39
C ILE A 153 -12.65 -14.83 1.47
N ALA A 154 -12.96 -13.67 2.04
CA ALA A 154 -13.31 -12.47 1.27
C ALA A 154 -12.16 -12.03 0.34
N SER A 155 -10.93 -11.99 0.85
CA SER A 155 -9.74 -11.68 0.04
C SER A 155 -9.52 -12.71 -1.06
N LEU A 156 -9.59 -14.01 -0.75
CA LEU A 156 -9.39 -15.07 -1.74
C LEU A 156 -10.45 -15.05 -2.85
N ALA A 157 -11.72 -14.86 -2.48
CA ALA A 157 -12.81 -14.72 -3.44
C ALA A 157 -12.61 -13.49 -4.34
N THR A 158 -12.22 -12.35 -3.75
CA THR A 158 -12.00 -11.11 -4.51
C THR A 158 -10.83 -11.24 -5.48
N ASN A 159 -9.70 -11.81 -5.03
CA ASN A 159 -8.53 -12.05 -5.88
C ASN A 159 -8.82 -13.06 -7.01
N ALA A 160 -9.65 -14.08 -6.76
CA ALA A 160 -10.07 -15.02 -7.80
C ALA A 160 -10.92 -14.34 -8.89
N VAL A 161 -11.86 -13.47 -8.51
CA VAL A 161 -12.65 -12.65 -9.45
C VAL A 161 -11.73 -11.71 -10.23
N GLY A 162 -10.77 -11.08 -9.56
CA GLY A 162 -9.76 -10.22 -10.19
C GLY A 162 -8.95 -10.94 -11.27
N LEU A 163 -8.39 -12.11 -10.94
CA LEU A 163 -7.66 -12.94 -11.91
C LEU A 163 -8.53 -13.35 -13.09
N ALA A 164 -9.77 -13.76 -12.84
CA ALA A 164 -10.69 -14.13 -13.92
C ALA A 164 -10.97 -12.94 -14.84
N SER A 165 -11.23 -11.75 -14.29
CA SER A 165 -11.45 -10.53 -15.07
C SER A 165 -10.22 -10.14 -15.90
N ASP A 166 -9.01 -10.33 -15.37
CA ASP A 166 -7.78 -10.00 -16.06
C ASP A 166 -7.48 -10.96 -17.21
N ILE A 167 -7.72 -12.27 -17.01
CA ILE A 167 -7.58 -13.28 -18.06
C ILE A 167 -8.57 -13.01 -19.20
N LEU A 168 -9.83 -12.70 -18.88
CA LEU A 168 -10.88 -12.37 -19.85
C LEU A 168 -10.47 -11.16 -20.69
N ARG A 169 -10.02 -10.09 -20.05
CA ARG A 169 -9.61 -8.87 -20.75
C ARG A 169 -8.32 -9.04 -21.56
N THR A 170 -7.31 -9.72 -21.02
CA THR A 170 -6.06 -9.97 -21.75
C THR A 170 -6.31 -10.83 -22.99
N LYS A 171 -7.22 -11.79 -22.91
CA LYS A 171 -7.67 -12.58 -24.06
C LYS A 171 -8.48 -11.75 -25.05
N GLY A 172 -9.39 -10.89 -24.58
CA GLY A 172 -10.16 -9.99 -25.43
C GLY A 172 -9.28 -9.03 -26.23
N PHE A 173 -8.37 -8.34 -25.53
CA PHE A 173 -7.43 -7.37 -26.13
C PHE A 173 -6.38 -8.00 -27.05
N SER A 174 -6.20 -9.33 -27.01
CA SER A 174 -5.22 -10.01 -27.88
C SER A 174 -5.59 -10.00 -29.35
N ASN A 175 -6.89 -9.94 -29.67
CA ASN A 175 -7.37 -9.78 -31.04
C ASN A 175 -8.82 -9.29 -31.03
N THR A 176 -9.00 -7.98 -31.15
CA THR A 176 -10.32 -7.33 -31.09
C THR A 176 -11.10 -7.40 -32.41
N THR A 177 -10.50 -7.94 -33.48
CA THR A 177 -11.20 -8.16 -34.78
C THR A 177 -12.22 -9.29 -34.72
N ILE A 178 -12.09 -10.19 -33.74
CA ILE A 178 -13.01 -11.30 -33.52
C ILE A 178 -14.10 -10.81 -32.56
N SER A 179 -15.36 -10.76 -33.03
CA SER A 179 -16.52 -10.31 -32.24
C SER A 179 -16.63 -10.99 -30.87
N ALA A 180 -16.27 -12.27 -30.77
CA ALA A 180 -16.29 -13.00 -29.50
C ALA A 180 -15.23 -12.52 -28.49
N ASN A 181 -14.10 -11.99 -28.95
CA ASN A 181 -13.05 -11.43 -28.08
C ASN A 181 -13.43 -10.04 -27.59
N PHE A 182 -14.11 -9.25 -28.43
CA PHE A 182 -14.67 -7.95 -28.03
C PHE A 182 -15.73 -8.11 -26.93
N ASP A 183 -16.64 -9.08 -27.06
CA ASP A 183 -17.64 -9.40 -26.02
C ASP A 183 -16.97 -9.82 -24.69
N LEU A 184 -15.84 -10.53 -24.75
CA LEU A 184 -15.06 -10.93 -23.56
C LEU A 184 -14.36 -9.74 -22.91
N GLU A 185 -13.86 -8.79 -23.71
CA GLU A 185 -13.26 -7.55 -23.24
C GLU A 185 -14.31 -6.67 -22.54
N GLU A 186 -15.47 -6.46 -23.16
CA GLU A 186 -16.58 -5.67 -22.61
C GLU A 186 -17.07 -6.27 -21.28
N THR A 187 -17.20 -7.59 -21.23
CA THR A 187 -17.56 -8.31 -20.00
C THR A 187 -16.51 -8.12 -18.90
N GLY A 188 -15.22 -8.16 -19.26
CA GLY A 188 -14.12 -7.90 -18.32
C GLY A 188 -14.12 -6.47 -17.78
N ILE A 189 -14.37 -5.48 -18.63
CA ILE A 189 -14.48 -4.06 -18.26
C ILE A 189 -15.68 -3.84 -17.32
N ALA A 190 -16.82 -4.48 -17.59
CA ALA A 190 -18.01 -4.36 -16.76
C ALA A 190 -17.83 -4.92 -15.33
N ILE A 191 -17.03 -5.99 -15.18
CA ILE A 191 -16.76 -6.63 -13.88
C ILE A 191 -15.67 -5.89 -13.09
N SER A 192 -14.70 -5.29 -13.77
CA SER A 192 -13.54 -4.57 -13.21
C SER A 192 -13.85 -3.56 -12.09
N PRO A 193 -14.81 -2.61 -12.23
CA PRO A 193 -15.09 -1.64 -11.17
C PRO A 193 -15.65 -2.31 -9.90
N GLY A 194 -16.48 -3.35 -10.04
CA GLY A 194 -17.01 -4.11 -8.91
C GLY A 194 -15.92 -4.83 -8.10
N PHE A 195 -14.92 -5.35 -8.81
CA PHE A 195 -13.71 -5.92 -8.20
C PHE A 195 -12.96 -4.85 -7.37
N PHE A 196 -12.65 -3.69 -7.95
CA PHE A 196 -11.94 -2.63 -7.22
C PHE A 196 -12.70 -2.09 -6.01
N TYR A 197 -14.02 -1.91 -6.10
CA TYR A 197 -14.85 -1.53 -4.94
C TYR A 197 -14.79 -2.55 -3.81
N THR A 198 -14.85 -3.84 -4.16
CA THR A 198 -14.79 -4.92 -3.18
C THR A 198 -13.42 -4.96 -2.51
N MET A 199 -12.33 -4.84 -3.28
CA MET A 199 -10.96 -4.76 -2.73
C MET A 199 -10.78 -3.58 -1.78
N ALA A 200 -11.28 -2.40 -2.16
CA ALA A 200 -11.21 -1.21 -1.32
C ALA A 200 -11.97 -1.43 -0.01
N GLY A 201 -13.16 -2.03 -0.08
CA GLY A 201 -13.96 -2.39 1.10
C GLY A 201 -13.23 -3.37 2.03
N VAL A 202 -12.67 -4.45 1.49
CA VAL A 202 -11.91 -5.45 2.25
C VAL A 202 -10.70 -4.81 2.93
N ASN A 203 -9.91 -4.02 2.21
CA ASN A 203 -8.73 -3.33 2.76
C ASN A 203 -9.10 -2.31 3.83
N LEU A 204 -10.21 -1.57 3.65
CA LEU A 204 -10.69 -0.60 4.63
C LEU A 204 -11.18 -1.29 5.91
N VAL A 205 -11.92 -2.39 5.80
CA VAL A 205 -12.35 -3.21 6.95
C VAL A 205 -11.13 -3.77 7.69
N LEU A 206 -10.18 -4.37 6.97
CA LEU A 206 -8.92 -4.88 7.56
C LEU A 206 -8.15 -3.78 8.30
N THR A 207 -8.04 -2.59 7.71
CA THR A 207 -7.36 -1.44 8.30
C THR A 207 -8.04 -0.96 9.58
N ILE A 208 -9.39 -0.85 9.58
CA ILE A 208 -10.15 -0.44 10.76
C ILE A 208 -10.08 -1.51 11.86
N MET A 209 -10.19 -2.79 11.51
CA MET A 209 -10.05 -3.90 12.46
C MET A 209 -8.66 -3.89 13.12
N LEU A 210 -7.61 -3.66 12.32
CA LEU A 210 -6.24 -3.54 12.79
C LEU A 210 -6.10 -2.36 13.78
N ALA A 211 -6.51 -1.16 13.37
CA ALA A 211 -6.40 0.04 14.18
C ALA A 211 -7.24 -0.04 15.48
N GLY A 212 -8.47 -0.52 15.39
CA GLY A 212 -9.36 -0.69 16.53
C GLY A 212 -8.82 -1.69 17.55
N ARG A 213 -8.23 -2.80 17.08
CA ARG A 213 -7.62 -3.79 17.99
C ARG A 213 -6.37 -3.23 18.69
N ILE A 214 -5.53 -2.48 17.98
CA ILE A 214 -4.37 -1.80 18.57
C ILE A 214 -4.83 -0.83 19.67
N GLN A 215 -5.88 -0.05 19.40
CA GLN A 215 -6.45 0.88 20.37
C GLN A 215 -7.03 0.15 21.59
N TRP A 216 -7.72 -0.98 21.40
CA TRP A 216 -8.27 -1.77 22.50
C TRP A 216 -7.16 -2.40 23.36
N ALA A 217 -6.14 -2.98 22.74
CA ALA A 217 -4.98 -3.53 23.45
C ALA A 217 -4.30 -2.45 24.30
N TYR A 218 -4.16 -1.25 23.73
CA TYR A 218 -3.66 -0.09 24.46
C TYR A 218 -4.56 0.28 25.66
N MET A 219 -5.88 0.37 25.48
CA MET A 219 -6.81 0.70 26.57
C MET A 219 -6.72 -0.30 27.73
N ARG A 220 -6.55 -1.59 27.44
CA ARG A 220 -6.38 -2.63 28.46
C ARG A 220 -5.10 -2.41 29.27
N ILE A 221 -3.97 -2.20 28.60
CA ILE A 221 -2.68 -1.92 29.24
C ILE A 221 -2.76 -0.66 30.13
N ARG A 222 -3.51 0.37 29.72
CA ARG A 222 -3.71 1.56 30.56
C ARG A 222 -4.50 1.28 31.84
N ALA A 223 -5.53 0.44 31.75
CA ALA A 223 -6.40 0.12 32.87
C ALA A 223 -5.62 -0.64 33.94
N ASP A 224 -4.74 -1.54 33.52
CA ASP A 224 -3.92 -2.37 34.41
C ASP A 224 -2.76 -1.58 35.06
N LEU A 225 -2.20 -0.57 34.39
CA LEU A 225 -1.00 0.16 34.84
C LEU A 225 -1.27 1.54 35.48
N GLY A 226 -2.51 1.88 35.82
CA GLY A 226 -2.80 3.09 36.60
C GLY A 226 -2.30 4.39 35.94
N GLY A 227 -2.64 4.59 34.65
CA GLY A 227 -2.66 5.86 33.94
C GLY A 227 -1.51 6.87 34.14
N ASN A 228 -0.58 6.95 33.17
CA ASN A 228 0.25 8.14 32.99
C ASN A 228 0.08 8.76 31.59
N GLY A 229 -0.27 10.06 31.56
CA GLY A 229 -0.82 10.79 30.41
C GLY A 229 0.10 10.98 29.19
N SER A 230 1.41 10.78 29.33
CA SER A 230 2.38 10.94 28.23
C SER A 230 2.47 9.72 27.29
N ARG A 231 2.30 8.51 27.82
CA ARG A 231 2.30 7.28 27.01
C ARG A 231 1.07 7.22 26.10
N GLY A 232 -0.09 7.68 26.59
CA GLY A 232 -1.32 7.64 25.79
C GLY A 232 -1.38 8.56 24.59
N GLN A 233 -0.75 9.72 24.68
CA GLN A 233 -0.59 10.56 23.50
C GLN A 233 0.28 9.89 22.43
N LYS A 234 1.31 9.12 22.80
CA LYS A 234 2.15 8.39 21.84
C LYS A 234 1.36 7.28 21.12
N TYR A 235 0.58 6.48 21.84
CA TYR A 235 -0.23 5.41 21.23
C TYR A 235 -1.38 5.94 20.37
N SER A 236 -2.06 7.00 20.84
CA SER A 236 -3.09 7.66 20.03
C SER A 236 -2.51 8.18 18.72
N LYS A 237 -1.27 8.71 18.74
CA LYS A 237 -0.56 9.12 17.52
C LYS A 237 -0.21 7.93 16.63
N THR A 238 0.22 6.80 17.19
CA THR A 238 0.49 5.57 16.41
C THR A 238 -0.77 5.05 15.72
N VAL A 239 -1.90 4.94 16.43
CA VAL A 239 -3.18 4.49 15.85
C VAL A 239 -3.66 5.46 14.78
N ALA A 240 -3.59 6.77 15.02
CA ALA A 240 -3.92 7.78 14.02
C ALA A 240 -3.06 7.62 12.76
N THR A 241 -1.76 7.40 12.93
CA THR A 241 -0.84 7.19 11.80
C THR A 241 -1.17 5.92 11.01
N VAL A 242 -1.53 4.82 11.68
CA VAL A 242 -1.95 3.58 11.00
C VAL A 242 -3.21 3.80 10.17
N ILE A 243 -4.16 4.59 10.69
CA ILE A 243 -5.39 4.94 9.96
C ILE A 243 -5.07 5.88 8.80
N GLU A 244 -4.31 6.96 9.03
CA GLU A 244 -3.93 7.96 8.03
C GLU A 244 -3.20 7.32 6.85
N CYS A 245 -2.21 6.46 7.12
CA CYS A 245 -1.46 5.76 6.08
C CYS A 245 -2.21 4.56 5.51
N GLY A 246 -3.03 3.87 6.31
CA GLY A 246 -3.77 2.68 5.89
C GLY A 246 -4.96 2.96 4.97
N ILE A 247 -5.59 4.14 5.09
CA ILE A 247 -6.70 4.56 4.21
C ILE A 247 -6.22 4.95 2.80
N LEU A 248 -4.94 5.29 2.64
CA LEU A 248 -4.37 5.73 1.37
C LEU A 248 -4.58 4.70 0.24
N TYR A 249 -4.39 3.41 0.51
CA TYR A 249 -4.58 2.35 -0.48
C TYR A 249 -6.05 2.18 -0.89
N PRO A 250 -7.01 1.91 0.02
CA PRO A 250 -8.42 1.76 -0.36
C PRO A 250 -9.00 3.04 -0.99
N LEU A 251 -8.55 4.23 -0.59
CA LEU A 251 -8.97 5.48 -1.23
C LEU A 251 -8.51 5.56 -2.68
N SER A 252 -7.26 5.15 -2.97
CA SER A 252 -6.75 5.09 -4.35
C SER A 252 -7.51 4.06 -5.20
N LEU A 253 -7.88 2.91 -4.63
CA LEU A 253 -8.72 1.91 -5.31
C LEU A 253 -10.12 2.44 -5.62
N LEU A 254 -10.73 3.20 -4.71
CA LEU A 254 -12.02 3.86 -4.97
C LEU A 254 -11.91 4.87 -6.12
N ALA A 255 -10.84 5.66 -6.16
CA ALA A 255 -10.60 6.60 -7.24
C ALA A 255 -10.51 5.86 -8.59
N LEU A 256 -9.71 4.79 -8.67
CA LEU A 256 -9.61 3.95 -9.87
C LEU A 256 -10.96 3.31 -10.25
N ALA A 257 -11.72 2.80 -9.28
CA ALA A 257 -13.04 2.22 -9.55
C ALA A 257 -13.99 3.26 -10.15
N THR A 258 -13.94 4.52 -9.67
CA THR A 258 -14.75 5.60 -10.22
C THR A 258 -14.31 6.04 -11.61
N THR A 259 -13.01 6.10 -11.91
CA THR A 259 -12.54 6.46 -13.26
C THR A 259 -12.94 5.41 -14.29
N VAL A 260 -12.85 4.12 -13.94
CA VAL A 260 -13.29 3.02 -14.81
C VAL A 260 -14.80 3.04 -15.01
N LYS A 261 -15.58 3.23 -13.94
CA LYS A 261 -17.06 3.20 -14.02
C LYS A 261 -17.64 4.36 -14.82
N PHE A 262 -17.05 5.56 -14.71
CA PHE A 262 -17.54 6.76 -15.37
C PHE A 262 -16.77 7.09 -16.65
N GLN A 263 -16.05 6.12 -17.23
CA GLN A 263 -15.22 6.33 -18.41
C GLN A 263 -15.99 6.97 -19.58
N ASP A 264 -17.27 6.63 -19.78
CA ASP A 264 -18.12 7.22 -20.84
C ASP A 264 -18.57 8.67 -20.56
N SER A 265 -18.57 9.08 -19.29
CA SER A 265 -18.98 10.42 -18.85
C SER A 265 -17.78 11.35 -18.63
N ILE A 266 -16.60 10.79 -18.43
CA ILE A 266 -15.36 11.52 -18.24
C ILE A 266 -14.75 11.77 -19.62
N ALA A 267 -14.67 13.04 -20.01
CA ALA A 267 -14.15 13.47 -21.32
C ALA A 267 -12.69 13.06 -21.59
N ILE A 268 -11.94 12.61 -20.57
CA ILE A 268 -10.51 12.32 -20.60
C ILE A 268 -10.25 10.99 -19.87
N PRO A 269 -9.99 9.88 -20.58
CA PRO A 269 -9.60 8.62 -19.94
C PRO A 269 -8.22 8.76 -19.29
N VAL A 270 -8.18 8.85 -17.96
CA VAL A 270 -6.92 8.84 -17.19
C VAL A 270 -6.81 7.51 -16.47
N ASP A 271 -5.76 6.75 -16.80
CA ASP A 271 -5.46 5.51 -16.09
C ASP A 271 -4.78 5.80 -14.74
N MET A 272 -5.46 5.44 -13.65
CA MET A 272 -4.94 5.58 -12.29
C MET A 272 -4.28 4.31 -11.75
N LEU A 273 -4.27 3.23 -12.53
CA LEU A 273 -3.67 1.94 -12.16
C LEU A 273 -2.23 2.06 -11.62
N PRO A 274 -1.29 2.78 -12.27
CA PRO A 274 0.09 2.83 -11.79
C PRO A 274 0.21 3.60 -10.47
N VAL A 275 -0.69 4.56 -10.19
CA VAL A 275 -0.74 5.25 -8.90
C VAL A 275 -1.21 4.28 -7.81
N VAL A 276 -2.28 3.52 -8.06
CA VAL A 276 -2.81 2.53 -7.11
C VAL A 276 -1.78 1.47 -6.75
N MET A 277 -1.02 0.96 -7.72
CA MET A 277 0.07 0.01 -7.48
C MET A 277 1.13 0.56 -6.52
N GLN A 278 1.48 1.84 -6.68
CA GLN A 278 2.45 2.48 -5.80
C GLN A 278 1.86 2.69 -4.41
N MET A 279 0.58 3.07 -4.29
CA MET A 279 -0.10 3.23 -3.01
C MET A 279 -0.18 1.90 -2.23
N ALA A 280 -0.33 0.78 -2.93
CA ALA A 280 -0.27 -0.57 -2.34
C ALA A 280 1.06 -0.84 -1.61
N GLY A 281 2.16 -0.28 -2.11
CA GLY A 281 3.48 -0.38 -1.48
C GLY A 281 3.77 0.73 -0.46
N ILE A 282 3.35 1.96 -0.75
CA ILE A 282 3.59 3.15 0.09
C ILE A 282 2.88 3.00 1.45
N ALA A 283 1.63 2.56 1.46
CA ALA A 283 0.85 2.49 2.71
C ALA A 283 1.50 1.55 3.76
N PRO A 284 1.84 0.28 3.45
CA PRO A 284 2.50 -0.60 4.40
C PRO A 284 3.90 -0.13 4.82
N THR A 285 4.66 0.47 3.88
CA THR A 285 6.02 0.98 4.16
C THR A 285 6.00 2.21 5.06
N LEU A 286 5.06 3.15 4.87
CA LEU A 286 4.88 4.28 5.78
C LEU A 286 4.51 3.83 7.20
N ILE A 287 3.66 2.81 7.33
CA ILE A 287 3.31 2.25 8.65
C ILE A 287 4.57 1.68 9.32
N ILE A 288 5.38 0.90 8.61
CA ILE A 288 6.63 0.33 9.16
C ILE A 288 7.64 1.44 9.51
N PHE A 289 7.85 2.39 8.61
CA PHE A 289 8.78 3.48 8.83
C PHE A 289 8.44 4.28 10.09
N ARG A 290 7.14 4.55 10.32
CA ARG A 290 6.65 5.27 11.50
C ARG A 290 6.84 4.46 12.78
N THR A 291 6.61 3.15 12.76
CA THR A 291 6.86 2.30 13.95
C THR A 291 8.36 2.21 14.26
N CYS A 292 9.23 2.14 13.25
CA CYS A 292 10.69 2.19 13.41
C CYS A 292 11.15 3.49 14.08
N ILE A 293 10.69 4.66 13.60
CA ILE A 293 11.05 5.97 14.18
C ILE A 293 10.56 6.09 15.62
N GLY A 294 9.31 5.71 15.89
CA GLY A 294 8.73 5.80 17.24
C GLY A 294 9.54 5.01 18.27
N ARG A 295 10.10 3.87 17.87
CA ARG A 295 10.98 3.07 18.72
C ARG A 295 12.37 3.66 18.89
N SER A 296 13.02 4.06 17.81
CA SER A 296 14.37 4.65 17.90
C SER A 296 14.40 5.85 18.86
N ILE A 297 13.37 6.70 18.81
CA ILE A 297 13.22 7.83 19.74
C ILE A 297 13.03 7.33 21.18
N THR A 298 12.21 6.30 21.39
CA THR A 298 11.95 5.76 22.73
C THR A 298 13.20 5.11 23.33
N GLU A 299 13.93 4.32 22.56
CA GLU A 299 15.19 3.70 22.98
C GLU A 299 16.23 4.76 23.34
N ASN A 300 16.40 5.80 22.51
CA ASN A 300 17.33 6.91 22.78
C ASN A 300 17.00 7.67 24.07
N ILE A 301 15.71 7.83 24.39
CA ILE A 301 15.28 8.45 25.65
C ILE A 301 15.58 7.53 26.84
N VAL A 302 15.35 6.22 26.70
CA VAL A 302 15.60 5.24 27.77
C VAL A 302 17.10 5.09 28.04
N THR A 303 17.94 5.04 27.01
CA THR A 303 19.41 5.00 27.15
C THR A 303 19.92 6.29 27.80
N SER A 304 19.50 7.46 27.32
CA SER A 304 19.88 8.75 27.91
C SER A 304 19.45 8.88 29.38
N SER A 305 18.28 8.36 29.74
CA SER A 305 17.79 8.35 31.13
C SER A 305 18.56 7.36 32.01
N ARG A 306 18.95 6.19 31.48
CA ARG A 306 19.81 5.24 32.17
C ARG A 306 21.19 5.81 32.42
N ASP A 307 21.77 6.50 31.45
CA ASP A 307 23.08 7.14 31.58
C ASP A 307 23.02 8.28 32.60
N ALA A 308 21.96 9.09 32.60
CA ALA A 308 21.77 10.11 33.64
C ALA A 308 21.62 9.51 35.06
N CYS A 309 20.92 8.37 35.18
CA CYS A 309 20.73 7.68 36.46
C CYS A 309 22.01 6.99 36.95
N SER A 310 22.79 6.36 36.06
CA SER A 310 24.08 5.75 36.42
C SER A 310 25.09 6.81 36.88
N PHE A 311 25.12 7.99 36.24
CA PHE A 311 25.89 9.14 36.73
C PHE A 311 25.46 9.61 38.12
N HIS A 312 24.16 9.58 38.42
CA HIS A 312 23.65 9.97 39.74
C HIS A 312 23.97 8.94 40.83
N VAL A 313 23.84 7.64 40.52
CA VAL A 313 24.24 6.53 41.41
C VAL A 313 25.74 6.56 41.70
N GLN A 314 26.57 6.88 40.71
CA GLN A 314 28.02 6.97 40.91
C GLN A 314 28.43 8.18 41.78
N ARG A 315 27.68 9.29 41.74
CA ARG A 315 27.80 10.39 42.73
C ARG A 315 27.28 9.98 44.11
N GLY A 316 26.18 9.22 44.18
CA GLY A 316 25.62 8.72 45.44
C GLY A 316 26.54 7.74 46.18
N HIS A 317 27.30 6.91 45.47
CA HIS A 317 28.27 6.01 46.10
C HIS A 317 29.46 6.72 46.78
N THR A 318 29.70 8.01 46.47
CA THR A 318 30.66 8.83 47.22
C THR A 318 30.05 9.53 48.45
N SER A 319 28.73 9.39 48.69
CA SER A 319 28.05 10.00 49.83
C SER A 319 26.92 9.11 50.35
N ASN A 320 27.18 8.44 51.47
CA ASN A 320 26.25 7.69 52.35
C ASN A 320 26.12 6.17 52.12
N ALA A 321 26.81 5.45 53.00
CA ALA A 321 26.34 4.21 53.58
C ALA A 321 25.05 4.45 54.40
N ILE A 322 24.25 3.39 54.57
CA ILE A 322 23.08 3.25 55.46
C ILE A 322 21.75 3.74 54.86
N CYS A 323 20.98 2.82 54.24
CA CYS A 323 19.54 2.57 54.48
C CYS A 323 18.89 1.80 53.29
N GLY A 324 18.25 0.66 53.58
CA GLY A 324 17.15 0.08 52.79
C GLY A 324 17.50 -0.99 51.76
N SER A 325 17.37 -2.26 52.15
CA SER A 325 17.33 -3.43 51.25
C SER A 325 15.98 -3.58 50.52
N ASP A 326 14.88 -3.05 51.08
CA ASP A 326 13.52 -3.27 50.53
C ASP A 326 13.17 -2.43 49.29
N THR A 327 13.82 -1.28 49.07
CA THR A 327 13.59 -0.44 47.88
C THR A 327 14.29 -0.95 46.62
N ARG A 328 15.32 -1.79 46.77
CA ARG A 328 16.04 -2.37 45.62
C ARG A 328 15.26 -3.50 44.96
N ASP A 329 14.55 -4.30 45.74
CA ASP A 329 13.71 -5.38 45.21
C ASP A 329 12.42 -4.85 44.58
N LEU A 330 11.81 -3.79 45.16
CA LEU A 330 10.64 -3.13 44.58
C LEU A 330 10.95 -2.49 43.21
N SER A 331 12.11 -1.84 43.08
CA SER A 331 12.55 -1.23 41.82
C SER A 331 12.96 -2.26 40.77
N LEU A 332 13.51 -3.41 41.18
CA LEU A 332 13.80 -4.53 40.28
C LEU A 332 12.51 -5.18 39.76
N ILE A 333 11.49 -5.35 40.60
CA ILE A 333 10.17 -5.87 40.19
C ILE A 333 9.46 -4.87 39.26
N GLU A 334 9.51 -3.56 39.54
CA GLU A 334 9.01 -2.55 38.60
C GLU A 334 9.79 -2.53 37.28
N LEU A 335 11.11 -2.73 37.29
CA LEU A 335 11.93 -2.85 36.09
C LEU A 335 11.63 -4.14 35.30
N GLN A 336 11.29 -5.23 35.97
CA GLN A 336 10.91 -6.50 35.35
C GLN A 336 9.51 -6.41 34.74
N ASN A 337 8.55 -5.84 35.46
CA ASN A 337 7.21 -5.51 34.95
C ASN A 337 7.29 -4.51 33.79
N MET A 338 8.18 -3.51 33.85
CA MET A 338 8.40 -2.60 32.72
C MET A 338 8.99 -3.31 31.50
N LYS A 339 9.86 -4.32 31.68
CA LYS A 339 10.41 -5.12 30.56
C LYS A 339 9.36 -6.03 29.94
N GLU A 340 8.55 -6.73 30.74
CA GLU A 340 7.47 -7.59 30.22
C GLU A 340 6.41 -6.76 29.50
N VAL A 341 6.04 -5.61 30.06
CA VAL A 341 5.12 -4.66 29.41
C VAL A 341 5.73 -4.05 28.15
N GLU A 342 7.04 -3.74 28.13
CA GLU A 342 7.74 -3.25 26.93
C GLU A 342 7.85 -4.34 25.85
N ILE A 343 7.92 -5.62 26.23
CA ILE A 343 7.84 -6.78 25.32
C ILE A 343 6.43 -6.96 24.76
N ASP A 344 5.37 -6.81 25.55
CA ASP A 344 3.99 -6.88 25.07
C ASP A 344 3.62 -5.68 24.18
N ILE A 345 4.06 -4.48 24.57
CA ILE A 345 4.00 -3.26 23.76
C ILE A 345 4.81 -3.43 22.48
N ALA A 346 5.96 -4.09 22.57
CA ALA A 346 6.78 -4.35 21.41
C ALA A 346 6.07 -5.31 20.46
N THR A 347 5.45 -6.36 21.01
CA THR A 347 4.69 -7.35 20.26
C THR A 347 3.52 -6.69 19.54
N VAL A 348 2.74 -5.84 20.22
CA VAL A 348 1.63 -5.08 19.62
C VAL A 348 2.09 -4.05 18.57
N ASN A 349 3.27 -3.45 18.73
CA ASN A 349 3.85 -2.51 17.76
C ASN A 349 4.58 -3.20 16.58
N THR A 350 4.86 -4.51 16.66
CA THR A 350 5.50 -5.32 15.60
C THR A 350 4.59 -6.34 14.94
N ALA A 351 3.44 -6.57 15.54
CA ALA A 351 2.35 -7.31 14.96
C ALA A 351 1.66 -6.38 13.96
#